data_AF-A0A2G9YBF1-F1
#
_entry.id   AF-A0A2G9YBF1-F1
#
_cell.length_a   1.000
_cell.length_b   1.000
_cell.length_c   1.000
_cell.angle_alpha   90.00
_cell.angle_beta   90.00
_cell.angle_gamma   90.00
#
_symmetry.space_group_name_H-M   'P 1'
#
loop_
_entity.id
_entity.type
_entity.pdbx_description
1 polymer ?
#
loop_
_entity_poly.entity_id
_entity_poly.type
_entity_poly.pdbx_seq_one_letter_code
_entity_poly.pdbx_strand_id
1 'polypeptide(L)' 'MAKKDYYEVLGVKKEAGADEVKRAYRKLARKYHPDVNKASGAEA' A
#
# COMPACT_ATOMS: atom_id res chain seq x y z
N MET A 1 19.80 10.35 -3.31
CA MET A 1 18.75 9.43 -3.83
C MET A 1 18.03 8.83 -2.64
N ALA A 2 16.84 9.33 -2.30
CA ALA A 2 16.12 8.89 -1.11
C ALA A 2 15.69 7.43 -1.28
N LYS A 3 16.27 6.54 -0.48
CA LYS A 3 15.93 5.12 -0.42
C LYS A 3 14.46 5.03 -0.04
N LYS A 4 13.58 4.68 -0.99
CA LYS A 4 12.15 4.49 -0.71
C LYS A 4 12.05 3.41 0.36
N ASP A 5 11.66 3.80 1.57
CA ASP A 5 11.52 2.87 2.67
C ASP A 5 10.20 2.13 2.49
N TYR A 6 10.26 0.94 1.90
CA TYR A 6 9.08 0.15 1.57
C TYR A 6 8.20 -0.14 2.79
N TYR A 7 8.81 -0.23 3.96
CA TYR A 7 8.12 -0.42 5.22
C TYR A 7 7.29 0.82 5.59
N GLU A 8 7.82 2.03 5.39
CA GLU A 8 7.07 3.28 5.59
C GLU A 8 5.94 3.43 4.57
N VAL A 9 6.18 3.07 3.31
CA VAL A 9 5.15 3.11 2.25
C VAL A 9 4.00 2.15 2.57
N LEU A 10 4.32 0.97 3.10
CA LEU A 10 3.32 0.00 3.55
C LEU A 10 2.74 0.34 4.93
N GLY A 11 3.31 1.30 5.65
CA GLY A 11 2.90 1.68 7.01
C GLY A 11 3.17 0.60 8.06
N VAL A 12 4.21 -0.21 7.85
CA VAL A 12 4.62 -1.30 8.74
C VAL A 12 6.01 -1.04 9.31
N LYS A 13 6.34 -1.66 10.45
CA LYS A 13 7.70 -1.59 11.00
C LYS A 13 8.67 -2.40 10.14
N LYS A 14 9.97 -2.06 10.20
CA LYS A 14 11.04 -2.85 9.55
C LYS A 14 11.14 -4.28 10.06
N GLU A 15 10.68 -4.50 11.28
CA GLU A 15 10.62 -5.81 11.95
C GLU A 15 9.28 -6.54 11.69
N ALA A 16 8.38 -5.97 10.90
CA ALA A 16 7.08 -6.57 10.63
C ALA A 16 7.23 -7.91 9.93
N GLY A 17 6.55 -8.93 10.46
CA GLY A 17 6.51 -10.26 9.86
C GLY A 17 5.76 -10.28 8.53
N ALA A 18 5.96 -11.35 7.76
CA ALA A 18 5.34 -11.52 6.44
C ALA A 18 3.80 -11.37 6.47
N ASP A 19 3.15 -11.82 7.55
CA ASP A 19 1.71 -11.68 7.73
C ASP A 19 1.23 -10.23 7.89
N GLU A 20 1.99 -9.40 8.62
CA GLU A 20 1.69 -7.97 8.75
C GLU A 20 1.86 -7.25 7.42
N VAL A 21 2.96 -7.51 6.71
CA VAL A 21 3.23 -6.97 5.37
C VAL A 21 2.09 -7.33 4.42
N LYS A 22 1.65 -8.59 4.41
CA LYS A 22 0.56 -9.06 3.53
C LYS A 22 -0.79 -8.44 3.90
N ARG A 23 -1.07 -8.22 5.19
CA ARG A 23 -2.29 -7.51 5.64
C ARG A 23 -2.26 -6.04 5.24
N ALA A 24 -1.14 -5.34 5.47
CA ALA A 24 -0.96 -3.94 5.10
C ALA A 24 -1.09 -3.72 3.59
N TYR A 25 -0.43 -4.56 2.78
CA TYR A 25 -0.55 -4.54 1.33
C TYR A 25 -2.00 -4.69 0.86
N ARG A 26 -2.73 -5.70 1.36
CA ARG A 26 -4.13 -5.92 0.96
C ARG A 26 -5.04 -4.74 1.34
N LYS A 27 -4.78 -4.10 2.47
CA LYS A 27 -5.53 -2.90 2.91
C LYS A 27 -5.27 -1.71 1.98
N LEU A 28 -4.01 -1.46 1.63
CA LEU A 28 -3.62 -0.40 0.70
C LEU A 28 -4.11 -0.68 -0.72
N ALA A 29 -3.97 -1.92 -1.19
CA ALA A 29 -4.46 -2.34 -2.49
C ALA A 29 -5.96 -2.07 -2.58
N ARG A 30 -6.79 -2.54 -1.64
CA ARG A 30 -8.24 -2.25 -1.66
C ARG A 30 -8.57 -0.76 -1.55
N LYS A 31 -7.71 0.04 -0.90
CA LYS A 31 -7.90 1.49 -0.83
C LYS A 31 -7.64 2.20 -2.17
N TYR A 32 -6.66 1.72 -2.94
CA TYR A 32 -6.26 2.32 -4.21
C TYR A 32 -6.67 1.51 -5.44
N HIS A 33 -7.37 0.40 -5.26
CA HIS A 33 -7.76 -0.47 -6.35
C HIS A 33 -8.85 0.25 -7.17
N PRO A 34 -8.69 0.33 -8.50
CA PRO A 34 -9.57 1.11 -9.37
C PRO A 34 -11.04 0.66 -9.28
N ASP A 35 -11.28 -0.64 -9.12
CA ASP A 35 -12.66 -1.18 -9.03
C ASP A 35 -13.44 -0.74 -7.78
N VAL A 36 -12.77 -0.50 -6.65
CA VAL A 36 -13.41 -0.12 -5.37
C VAL A 36 -13.28 1.37 -5.09
N ASN A 37 -12.20 2.01 -5.54
CA ASN A 37 -12.05 3.44 -5.45
C ASN A 37 -12.50 4.09 -6.76
N LYS A 38 -13.82 4.24 -6.92
CA LYS A 38 -14.47 5.03 -7.99
C LYS A 38 -14.23 6.54 -7.82
N ALA A 39 -13.10 6.95 -7.25
CA ALA A 39 -12.63 8.32 -7.34
C ALA A 39 -12.18 8.55 -8.78
N SER A 40 -13.12 9.07 -9.57
CA SER A 40 -12.93 9.78 -10.83
C SER A 40 -11.58 10.53 -10.84
N GLY A 41 -10.61 10.04 -11.59
CA GLY A 41 -9.29 10.67 -11.71
C GLY A 41 -8.16 9.81 -12.26
N ALA A 42 -8.39 8.52 -12.55
CA ALA A 42 -7.43 7.67 -13.26
C ALA A 42 -7.90 7.40 -14.69
N GLU A 43 -8.26 8.44 -15.43
CA GLU A 43 -8.25 8.41 -16.90
C GLU A 43 -7.56 9.68 -17.43
N ALA A 44 -6.65 9.43 -18.38
CA ALA A 44 -5.81 10.30 -19.22
C ALA A 44 -4.59 10.99 -18.56
#